data_AF-A0A4Q5YFZ1-F1
#
_entry.id   AF-A0A4Q5YFZ1-F1
#
_cell.length_a   1.000
_cell.length_b   1.000
_cell.length_c   1.000
_cell.angle_alpha   90.00
_cell.angle_beta   90.00
_cell.angle_gamma   90.00
#
_symmetry.space_group_name_H-M   'P 1'
#
loop_
_entity.id
_entity.type
_entity.pdbx_description
1 polymer ?
#
loop_
_entity_poly.entity_id
_entity_poly.type
_entity_poly.pdbx_seq_one_letter_code
_entity_poly.pdbx_strand_id
1 'polypeptide(L)'
;MKKLLLPLLFFLCSAVQLHAIIIVPFVNQTKYRWRNDDGSETAATWRAAENTAITLNDTSSVLRCRLELQNNSGSTHTVNESLEYSSNAGATWTTMTGAASDAFRYQSSANVTNGGATSNQMGTATAGTFTAGKIISAVPAPASYTIASGNKTEFEWVIKPTANLLPMSAYIFRSAAQGSTPLNYATINTGCVNVNVLTKKDSARCGPGILLLKATGSAGTTIKWYQNASGGTALGTGGDFLTPFITGTTTY
;
A
#
# COMPACT_ATOMS: atom_id res chain seq x y z
N MET A 1 6.88 -36.60 -79.44
CA MET A 1 5.63 -36.65 -78.64
C MET A 1 5.86 -37.73 -77.58
N LYS A 2 5.87 -37.55 -76.26
CA LYS A 2 5.27 -36.59 -75.33
C LYS A 2 6.30 -36.34 -74.19
N LYS A 3 6.55 -35.08 -73.83
CA LYS A 3 7.28 -34.69 -72.61
C LYS A 3 6.27 -34.67 -71.47
N LEU A 4 6.42 -35.51 -70.46
CA LEU A 4 5.57 -35.50 -69.26
C LEU A 4 6.24 -34.60 -68.22
N LEU A 5 5.72 -33.38 -68.07
CA LEU A 5 6.07 -32.48 -66.96
C LEU A 5 5.49 -33.05 -65.66
N LEU A 6 6.34 -33.25 -64.66
CA LEU A 6 5.93 -33.54 -63.29
C LEU A 6 5.81 -32.19 -62.54
N PRO A 7 4.62 -31.77 -62.07
CA PRO A 7 4.50 -30.54 -61.31
C PRO A 7 5.00 -30.80 -59.89
N LEU A 8 6.02 -30.05 -59.49
CA LEU A 8 6.55 -29.97 -58.14
C LEU A 8 5.46 -29.39 -57.23
N LEU A 9 4.73 -30.25 -56.53
CA LEU A 9 3.72 -29.86 -55.55
C LEU A 9 4.45 -29.30 -54.31
N PHE A 10 4.60 -27.97 -54.25
CA PHE A 10 5.06 -27.26 -53.05
C PHE A 10 4.01 -27.45 -51.95
N PHE A 11 4.23 -28.43 -51.07
CA PHE A 11 3.46 -28.61 -49.84
C PHE A 11 3.87 -27.48 -48.88
N LEU A 12 3.12 -26.38 -48.89
CA LEU A 12 3.27 -25.29 -47.94
C LEU A 12 2.75 -25.80 -46.59
N CYS A 13 3.63 -26.44 -45.81
CA CYS A 13 3.36 -26.76 -44.41
C CYS A 13 3.34 -25.45 -43.62
N SER A 14 2.18 -24.81 -43.54
CA SER A 14 1.92 -23.74 -42.60
C SER A 14 2.00 -24.34 -41.19
N ALA A 15 3.17 -24.20 -40.57
CA ALA A 15 3.33 -24.44 -39.15
C ALA A 15 2.36 -23.50 -38.43
N VAL A 16 1.25 -24.05 -37.94
CA VAL A 16 0.42 -23.38 -36.94
C VAL A 16 1.32 -23.24 -35.73
N GLN A 17 1.93 -22.07 -35.57
CA GLN A 17 2.70 -21.74 -34.39
C GLN A 17 1.71 -21.64 -33.24
N LEU A 18 1.49 -22.78 -32.58
CA LEU A 18 0.78 -22.89 -31.33
C LEU A 18 1.58 -22.06 -30.33
N HIS A 19 1.18 -20.80 -30.15
CA HIS A 19 1.69 -20.00 -29.06
C HIS A 19 1.21 -20.71 -27.80
N ALA A 20 2.11 -21.41 -27.13
CA ALA A 20 1.87 -21.85 -25.77
C ALA A 20 1.53 -20.59 -24.99
N ILE A 21 0.26 -20.44 -24.62
CA ILE A 21 -0.14 -19.43 -23.65
C ILE A 21 0.61 -19.85 -22.39
N ILE A 22 1.65 -19.10 -22.06
CA ILE A 22 2.31 -19.23 -20.77
C ILE A 22 1.28 -18.75 -19.76
N ILE A 23 0.51 -19.69 -19.20
CA ILE A 23 -0.29 -19.42 -18.01
C ILE A 23 0.73 -19.24 -16.90
N VAL A 24 1.14 -17.99 -16.67
CA VAL A 24 1.90 -17.67 -15.46
C VAL A 24 0.96 -17.94 -14.30
N PRO A 25 1.30 -18.81 -13.34
CA PRO A 25 0.46 -19.00 -12.17
C PRO A 25 0.29 -17.65 -11.47
N PHE A 26 -0.93 -17.36 -11.05
CA PHE A 26 -1.28 -16.16 -10.33
C PHE A 26 -2.29 -16.50 -9.25
N VAL A 27 -2.33 -15.68 -8.20
CA VAL A 27 -3.38 -15.75 -7.19
C VAL A 27 -4.30 -14.56 -7.33
N ASN A 28 -5.60 -14.80 -7.17
CA ASN A 28 -6.61 -13.77 -7.20
C ASN A 28 -6.77 -13.20 -5.80
N GLN A 29 -6.62 -11.87 -5.66
CA GLN A 29 -7.16 -11.16 -4.51
C GLN A 29 -8.65 -10.96 -4.74
N THR A 30 -9.46 -11.84 -4.15
CA THR A 30 -10.89 -12.00 -4.43
C THR A 30 -11.75 -11.12 -3.55
N LYS A 31 -11.35 -10.93 -2.29
CA LYS A 31 -12.11 -10.20 -1.29
C LYS A 31 -11.21 -9.41 -0.35
N TYR A 32 -11.76 -8.39 0.27
CA TYR A 32 -11.14 -7.75 1.42
C TYR A 32 -12.15 -7.35 2.49
N ARG A 33 -11.63 -7.14 3.69
CA ARG A 33 -12.38 -6.50 4.76
C ARG A 33 -11.49 -5.70 5.71
N TRP A 34 -12.06 -4.60 6.20
CA TRP A 34 -11.45 -3.74 7.21
C TRP A 34 -11.96 -4.10 8.61
N ARG A 35 -11.04 -4.21 9.57
CA ARG A 35 -11.34 -4.42 11.00
C ARG A 35 -10.76 -3.32 11.85
N ASN A 36 -11.40 -3.09 12.98
CA ASN A 36 -10.77 -2.39 14.09
C ASN A 36 -9.74 -3.32 14.75
N ASP A 37 -8.68 -2.75 15.33
CA ASP A 37 -7.72 -3.51 16.14
C ASP A 37 -8.21 -3.61 17.60
N ASP A 38 -9.36 -4.25 17.83
CA ASP A 38 -10.11 -4.18 19.10
C ASP A 38 -10.51 -5.54 19.69
N GLY A 39 -9.98 -6.63 19.16
CA GLY A 39 -10.24 -7.98 19.64
C GLY A 39 -9.36 -9.03 18.98
N SER A 40 -9.51 -10.29 19.34
CA SER A 40 -8.74 -11.38 18.75
C SER A 40 -8.94 -11.51 17.23
N GLU A 41 -8.23 -12.45 16.60
CA GLU A 41 -8.39 -12.80 15.18
C GLU A 41 -9.86 -13.08 14.80
N THR A 42 -10.64 -13.67 15.71
CA THR A 42 -12.05 -14.01 15.47
C THR A 42 -13.02 -12.97 16.02
N ALA A 43 -12.65 -12.26 17.09
CA ALA A 43 -13.57 -11.38 17.82
C ALA A 43 -13.48 -9.89 17.43
N ALA A 44 -12.43 -9.45 16.73
CA ALA A 44 -12.29 -8.05 16.32
C ALA A 44 -13.49 -7.57 15.49
N THR A 45 -13.96 -6.36 15.75
CA THR A 45 -15.14 -5.82 15.10
C THR A 45 -14.86 -5.39 13.67
N TRP A 46 -15.90 -5.46 12.86
CA TRP A 46 -15.83 -5.12 11.46
C TRP A 46 -16.03 -3.62 11.25
N ARG A 47 -15.06 -2.99 10.59
CA ARG A 47 -15.10 -1.54 10.35
C ARG A 47 -15.97 -1.17 9.15
N ALA A 48 -16.11 -2.10 8.22
CA ALA A 48 -16.97 -1.97 7.06
C ALA A 48 -17.51 -3.33 6.62
N ALA A 49 -18.50 -3.29 5.73
CA ALA A 49 -18.94 -4.48 5.00
C ALA A 49 -17.80 -5.01 4.10
N GLU A 50 -17.94 -6.26 3.66
CA GLU A 50 -17.02 -6.88 2.70
C GLU A 50 -16.88 -5.99 1.44
N ASN A 51 -15.66 -5.90 0.91
CA ASN A 51 -15.35 -5.15 -0.30
C ASN A 51 -15.76 -3.67 -0.30
N THR A 52 -15.90 -3.07 0.89
CA THR A 52 -16.31 -1.66 1.05
C THR A 52 -15.15 -0.82 1.55
N ALA A 53 -14.90 0.31 0.87
CA ALA A 53 -13.88 1.27 1.27
C ALA A 53 -14.19 1.90 2.63
N ILE A 54 -13.16 2.25 3.40
CA ILE A 54 -13.29 3.04 4.63
C ILE A 54 -12.77 4.46 4.40
N THR A 55 -13.19 5.40 5.26
CA THR A 55 -12.63 6.75 5.32
C THR A 55 -11.78 6.92 6.58
N LEU A 56 -10.62 7.57 6.45
CA LEU A 56 -9.77 7.97 7.56
C LEU A 56 -9.57 9.48 7.59
N ASN A 57 -9.75 10.05 8.78
CA ASN A 57 -9.56 11.48 9.05
C ASN A 57 -8.43 11.72 10.06
N ASP A 58 -7.63 10.68 10.36
CA ASP A 58 -6.60 10.72 11.38
C ASP A 58 -5.42 9.79 11.02
N THR A 59 -4.30 9.99 11.70
CA THR A 59 -3.08 9.16 11.58
C THR A 59 -2.82 8.28 12.81
N SER A 60 -3.80 8.21 13.72
CA SER A 60 -3.67 7.53 15.02
C SER A 60 -4.28 6.12 15.01
N SER A 61 -5.29 5.91 14.18
CA SER A 61 -6.07 4.68 14.07
C SER A 61 -5.20 3.50 13.65
N VAL A 62 -5.20 2.45 14.48
CA VAL A 62 -4.66 1.15 14.14
C VAL A 62 -5.78 0.31 13.57
N LEU A 63 -5.56 -0.24 12.37
CA LEU A 63 -6.55 -0.99 11.61
C LEU A 63 -6.00 -2.36 11.26
N ARG A 64 -6.90 -3.28 10.90
CA ARG A 64 -6.50 -4.51 10.20
C ARG A 64 -7.07 -4.56 8.81
N CYS A 65 -6.19 -4.77 7.84
CA CYS A 65 -6.52 -5.07 6.45
C CYS A 65 -6.53 -6.59 6.28
N ARG A 66 -7.67 -7.18 5.97
CA ARG A 66 -7.76 -8.60 5.67
C ARG A 66 -8.02 -8.81 4.18
N LEU A 67 -7.23 -9.65 3.53
CA LEU A 67 -7.35 -9.99 2.10
C LEU A 67 -7.55 -11.50 1.91
N GLU A 68 -8.47 -11.90 1.04
CA GLU A 68 -8.63 -13.28 0.59
C GLU A 68 -7.80 -13.47 -0.67
N LEU A 69 -6.91 -14.46 -0.65
CA LEU A 69 -6.10 -14.87 -1.80
C LEU A 69 -6.53 -16.27 -2.22
N GLN A 70 -7.01 -16.41 -3.46
CA GLN A 70 -7.41 -17.68 -4.05
C GLN A 70 -6.41 -18.08 -5.14
N ASN A 71 -5.86 -19.28 -5.03
CA ASN A 71 -5.08 -19.88 -6.11
C ASN A 71 -5.94 -20.86 -6.90
N ASN A 72 -6.31 -20.49 -8.12
CA ASN A 72 -6.99 -21.37 -9.06
C ASN A 72 -6.19 -21.53 -10.37
N SER A 73 -4.87 -21.38 -10.32
CA SER A 73 -4.02 -21.32 -11.52
C SER A 73 -3.56 -22.68 -12.04
N GLY A 74 -4.00 -23.79 -11.44
CA GLY A 74 -3.57 -25.14 -11.82
C GLY A 74 -2.20 -25.56 -11.26
N SER A 75 -1.49 -24.66 -10.59
CA SER A 75 -0.15 -24.89 -9.99
C SER A 75 -0.04 -24.19 -8.64
N THR A 76 0.97 -24.51 -7.84
CA THR A 76 1.27 -23.74 -6.61
C THR A 76 1.73 -22.33 -6.96
N HIS A 77 1.38 -21.35 -6.13
CA HIS A 77 1.85 -19.97 -6.27
C HIS A 77 2.39 -19.45 -4.95
N THR A 78 3.46 -18.67 -5.00
CA THR A 78 4.07 -18.07 -3.82
C THR A 78 3.81 -16.58 -3.79
N VAL A 79 3.25 -16.11 -2.68
CA VAL A 79 3.12 -14.68 -2.37
C VAL A 79 4.13 -14.27 -1.32
N ASN A 80 4.40 -12.98 -1.25
CA ASN A 80 5.18 -12.40 -0.16
C ASN A 80 4.22 -11.98 0.96
N GLU A 81 4.73 -11.99 2.20
CA GLU A 81 3.96 -11.52 3.36
C GLU A 81 3.84 -9.98 3.42
N SER A 82 4.46 -9.26 2.48
CA SER A 82 4.39 -7.80 2.39
C SER A 82 3.09 -7.32 1.75
N LEU A 83 2.51 -6.28 2.34
CA LEU A 83 1.41 -5.52 1.76
C LEU A 83 1.96 -4.29 1.02
N GLU A 84 1.40 -4.04 -0.15
CA GLU A 84 1.72 -2.89 -1.00
C GLU A 84 0.53 -1.94 -1.05
N TYR A 85 0.80 -0.65 -1.19
CA TYR A 85 -0.24 0.35 -1.45
C TYR A 85 0.09 1.19 -2.68
N SER A 86 -0.95 1.81 -3.24
CA SER A 86 -0.84 2.78 -4.32
C SER A 86 -1.76 3.97 -4.03
N SER A 87 -1.24 5.18 -4.25
CA SER A 87 -2.01 6.44 -4.18
C SER A 87 -2.34 7.02 -5.56
N ASN A 88 -2.09 6.27 -6.64
CA ASN A 88 -2.28 6.70 -8.03
C ASN A 88 -3.00 5.63 -8.85
N ALA A 89 -4.06 5.06 -8.28
CA ALA A 89 -4.93 4.08 -8.92
C ALA A 89 -4.17 2.84 -9.47
N GLY A 90 -3.07 2.46 -8.84
CA GLY A 90 -2.31 1.27 -9.18
C GLY A 90 -1.23 1.46 -10.25
N ALA A 91 -0.99 2.70 -10.71
CA ALA A 91 0.08 2.98 -11.67
C ALA A 91 1.48 2.71 -11.08
N THR A 92 1.68 3.02 -9.79
CA THR A 92 2.89 2.65 -9.03
C THR A 92 2.51 2.05 -7.69
N TRP A 93 3.31 1.09 -7.23
CA TRP A 93 3.11 0.40 -5.96
C TRP A 93 4.28 0.63 -5.02
N THR A 94 3.97 0.98 -3.78
CA THR A 94 4.93 1.10 -2.69
C THR A 94 4.79 -0.13 -1.79
N THR A 95 5.83 -0.95 -1.73
CA THR A 95 5.93 -2.00 -0.72
C THR A 95 6.14 -1.36 0.65
N MET A 96 5.31 -1.69 1.64
CA MET A 96 5.53 -1.21 3.00
C MET A 96 6.75 -1.90 3.59
N THR A 97 7.80 -1.13 3.85
CA THR A 97 9.08 -1.61 4.39
C THR A 97 9.37 -1.03 5.78
N GLY A 98 8.51 -0.11 6.25
CA GLY A 98 8.76 0.66 7.48
C GLY A 98 9.64 1.88 7.21
N ALA A 99 9.78 2.30 5.96
CA ALA A 99 10.54 3.49 5.61
C ALA A 99 9.86 4.74 6.16
N ALA A 100 10.66 5.75 6.50
CA ALA A 100 10.15 7.02 7.03
C ALA A 100 9.27 7.78 6.02
N SER A 101 9.31 7.42 4.74
CA SER A 101 8.48 7.96 3.65
C SER A 101 7.16 7.21 3.44
N ASP A 102 6.97 6.05 4.06
CA ASP A 102 5.76 5.25 3.83
C ASP A 102 4.53 5.98 4.38
N ALA A 103 3.41 5.98 3.64
CA ALA A 103 2.13 6.56 4.07
C ALA A 103 1.40 5.67 5.09
N PHE A 104 1.73 4.38 5.10
CA PHE A 104 1.25 3.39 6.05
C PHE A 104 2.41 2.54 6.55
N ARG A 105 2.31 2.07 7.78
CA ARG A 105 3.31 1.19 8.41
C ARG A 105 2.62 0.03 9.09
N TYR A 106 3.33 -1.10 9.21
CA TYR A 106 2.91 -2.15 10.13
C TYR A 106 2.94 -1.64 11.57
N GLN A 107 2.04 -2.17 12.39
CA GLN A 107 1.88 -1.78 13.77
C GLN A 107 1.72 -3.03 14.64
N SER A 108 2.47 -3.10 15.74
CA SER A 108 2.27 -4.15 16.74
C SER A 108 0.89 -4.03 17.37
N SER A 109 0.26 -5.16 17.64
CA SER A 109 -1.05 -5.26 18.28
C SER A 109 -0.94 -6.03 19.59
N ALA A 110 -1.69 -5.60 20.60
CA ALA A 110 -1.88 -6.36 21.84
C ALA A 110 -2.93 -7.48 21.69
N ASN A 111 -3.71 -7.44 20.60
CA ASN A 111 -4.89 -8.27 20.40
C ASN A 111 -4.62 -9.49 19.51
N VAL A 112 -3.53 -9.46 18.73
CA VAL A 112 -3.12 -10.54 17.83
C VAL A 112 -1.60 -10.71 17.84
N THR A 113 -1.16 -11.94 17.60
CA THR A 113 0.28 -12.29 17.55
C THR A 113 0.78 -12.27 16.12
N ASN A 114 1.92 -11.64 15.87
CA ASN A 114 2.60 -11.69 14.57
C ASN A 114 2.93 -13.14 14.18
N GLY A 115 2.62 -13.53 12.95
CA GLY A 115 2.74 -14.91 12.44
C GLY A 115 1.62 -15.85 12.89
N GLY A 116 0.64 -15.38 13.68
CA GLY A 116 -0.52 -16.16 14.07
C GLY A 116 -1.34 -16.62 12.87
N ALA A 117 -1.88 -17.84 12.95
CA ALA A 117 -2.72 -18.42 11.90
C ALA A 117 -4.06 -17.69 11.80
N THR A 118 -4.52 -17.41 10.59
CA THR A 118 -5.88 -16.90 10.34
C THR A 118 -6.89 -18.03 10.26
N SER A 119 -8.14 -17.73 10.62
CA SER A 119 -9.30 -18.57 10.35
C SER A 119 -10.10 -18.00 9.17
N ASN A 120 -11.02 -18.78 8.61
CA ASN A 120 -11.88 -18.31 7.52
C ASN A 120 -12.92 -17.31 8.05
N GLN A 121 -12.69 -16.01 7.84
CA GLN A 121 -13.54 -14.93 8.30
C GLN A 121 -14.35 -14.26 7.17
N MET A 122 -14.04 -14.52 5.89
CA MET A 122 -14.76 -14.00 4.71
C MET A 122 -15.68 -15.03 4.04
N GLY A 123 -15.87 -16.17 4.70
CA GLY A 123 -16.91 -17.16 4.39
C GLY A 123 -16.56 -18.12 3.25
N THR A 124 -17.58 -18.70 2.64
CA THR A 124 -17.43 -19.84 1.71
C THR A 124 -17.85 -19.53 0.27
N ALA A 125 -18.20 -18.26 -0.03
CA ALA A 125 -18.65 -17.87 -1.37
C ALA A 125 -17.55 -18.02 -2.44
N THR A 126 -16.30 -17.75 -2.09
CA THR A 126 -15.15 -18.02 -2.98
C THR A 126 -14.81 -19.50 -2.93
N ALA A 127 -14.72 -20.12 -4.11
CA ALA A 127 -14.39 -21.54 -4.26
C ALA A 127 -12.98 -21.88 -3.72
N GLY A 128 -12.77 -23.16 -3.44
CA GLY A 128 -11.48 -23.69 -2.99
C GLY A 128 -11.41 -23.99 -1.50
N THR A 129 -10.41 -24.80 -1.14
CA THR A 129 -10.20 -25.25 0.24
C THR A 129 -9.48 -24.17 1.04
N PHE A 130 -10.04 -23.76 2.18
CA PHE A 130 -9.38 -22.80 3.04
C PHE A 130 -8.13 -23.41 3.69
N THR A 131 -7.00 -22.73 3.57
CA THR A 131 -5.81 -22.94 4.39
C THR A 131 -5.48 -21.68 5.17
N ALA A 132 -5.14 -21.85 6.45
CA ALA A 132 -4.80 -20.74 7.32
C ALA A 132 -3.61 -19.94 6.76
N GLY A 133 -3.80 -18.63 6.59
CA GLY A 133 -2.72 -17.72 6.23
C GLY A 133 -2.06 -17.21 7.50
N LYS A 134 -1.62 -15.94 7.48
CA LYS A 134 -0.92 -15.33 8.61
C LYS A 134 -1.46 -13.95 8.95
N ILE A 135 -1.33 -13.62 10.23
CA ILE A 135 -1.41 -12.26 10.74
C ILE A 135 -0.02 -11.63 10.69
N ILE A 136 0.09 -10.43 10.15
CA ILE A 136 1.33 -9.64 10.06
C ILE A 136 1.14 -8.34 10.83
N SER A 137 1.83 -8.19 11.95
CA SER A 137 1.78 -7.00 12.82
C SER A 137 3.16 -6.38 13.05
N ALA A 138 4.11 -6.68 12.17
CA ALA A 138 5.46 -6.12 12.13
C ALA A 138 5.96 -6.13 10.69
N VAL A 139 7.04 -5.41 10.39
CA VAL A 139 7.69 -5.50 9.07
C VAL A 139 8.09 -6.96 8.84
N PRO A 140 7.52 -7.64 7.84
CA PRO A 140 7.83 -9.04 7.62
C PRO A 140 9.30 -9.16 7.17
N ALA A 141 10.01 -10.16 7.70
CA ALA A 141 11.23 -10.63 7.06
C ALA A 141 10.89 -11.06 5.61
N PRO A 142 11.86 -11.12 4.67
CA PRO A 142 11.62 -11.68 3.35
C PRO A 142 11.19 -13.15 3.50
N ALA A 143 9.88 -13.33 3.58
CA ALA A 143 9.21 -14.58 3.87
C ALA A 143 8.13 -14.75 2.81
N SER A 144 8.03 -15.99 2.36
CA SER A 144 7.18 -16.42 1.27
C SER A 144 6.15 -17.39 1.80
N TYR A 145 4.93 -17.29 1.27
CA TYR A 145 3.84 -18.23 1.57
C TYR A 145 3.33 -18.86 0.29
N THR A 146 3.36 -20.19 0.24
CA THR A 146 2.91 -20.96 -0.92
C THR A 146 1.46 -21.38 -0.76
N ILE A 147 0.62 -20.97 -1.69
CA ILE A 147 -0.78 -21.36 -1.79
C ILE A 147 -0.86 -22.47 -2.82
N ALA A 148 -1.37 -23.65 -2.42
CA ALA A 148 -1.58 -24.76 -3.35
C ALA A 148 -2.70 -24.44 -4.35
N SER A 149 -2.65 -25.05 -5.54
CA SER A 149 -3.75 -24.94 -6.51
C SER A 149 -5.05 -25.46 -5.91
N GLY A 150 -6.15 -24.75 -6.13
CA GLY A 150 -7.47 -25.08 -5.58
C GLY A 150 -7.67 -24.60 -4.13
N ASN A 151 -6.68 -23.96 -3.52
CA ASN A 151 -6.81 -23.43 -2.17
C ASN A 151 -7.08 -21.92 -2.16
N LYS A 152 -7.65 -21.48 -1.05
CA LYS A 152 -7.75 -20.07 -0.69
C LYS A 152 -7.23 -19.84 0.71
N THR A 153 -6.80 -18.63 0.99
CA THR A 153 -6.24 -18.24 2.29
C THR A 153 -6.60 -16.81 2.62
N GLU A 154 -6.48 -16.45 3.89
CA GLU A 154 -6.70 -15.09 4.36
C GLU A 154 -5.43 -14.58 5.04
N PHE A 155 -4.97 -13.41 4.62
CA PHE A 155 -3.91 -12.69 5.30
C PHE A 155 -4.49 -11.47 6.00
N GLU A 156 -3.99 -11.16 7.19
CA GLU A 156 -4.43 -10.00 7.96
C GLU A 156 -3.23 -9.15 8.38
N TRP A 157 -3.15 -7.92 7.88
CA TRP A 157 -2.10 -6.97 8.21
C TRP A 157 -2.61 -5.94 9.20
N VAL A 158 -1.92 -5.78 10.32
CA VAL A 158 -2.15 -4.68 11.27
C VAL A 158 -1.35 -3.46 10.80
N ILE A 159 -2.05 -2.41 10.41
CA ILE A 159 -1.46 -1.20 9.82
C ILE A 159 -1.91 0.07 10.52
N LYS A 160 -1.10 1.11 10.41
CA LYS A 160 -1.39 2.46 10.89
C LYS A 160 -0.94 3.50 9.86
N PRO A 161 -1.72 4.56 9.59
CA PRO A 161 -1.27 5.66 8.75
C PRO A 161 -0.10 6.42 9.39
N THR A 162 0.68 7.13 8.57
CA THR A 162 1.80 7.96 9.03
C THR A 162 1.55 9.44 8.72
N ALA A 163 2.51 10.29 9.05
CA ALA A 163 2.48 11.70 8.65
C ALA A 163 2.64 11.92 7.13
N ASN A 164 2.98 10.88 6.36
CA ASN A 164 3.06 10.93 4.91
C ASN A 164 1.74 10.58 4.20
N LEU A 165 0.67 10.35 4.96
CA LEU A 165 -0.66 10.16 4.41
C LEU A 165 -1.10 11.43 3.67
N LEU A 166 -1.41 11.32 2.38
CA LEU A 166 -1.92 12.43 1.59
C LEU A 166 -3.38 12.68 1.96
N PRO A 167 -3.80 13.94 2.23
CA PRO A 167 -5.20 14.29 2.46
C PRO A 167 -6.02 14.15 1.16
N MET A 168 -7.34 13.94 1.30
CA MET A 168 -8.28 13.91 0.16
C MET A 168 -7.87 12.96 -0.97
N SER A 169 -7.28 11.82 -0.61
CA SER A 169 -6.65 10.87 -1.53
C SER A 169 -7.22 9.47 -1.34
N ALA A 170 -7.19 8.66 -2.40
CA ALA A 170 -7.57 7.25 -2.34
C ALA A 170 -6.30 6.38 -2.36
N TYR A 171 -6.21 5.46 -1.41
CA TYR A 171 -5.18 4.44 -1.34
C TYR A 171 -5.80 3.06 -1.57
N ILE A 172 -5.23 2.32 -2.51
CA ILE A 172 -5.58 0.92 -2.78
C ILE A 172 -4.45 0.01 -2.31
N PHE A 173 -4.79 -1.18 -1.82
CA PHE A 173 -3.85 -2.14 -1.25
C PHE A 173 -3.92 -3.50 -1.94
N ARG A 174 -2.77 -4.17 -2.03
CA ARG A 174 -2.67 -5.54 -2.52
C ARG A 174 -1.58 -6.34 -1.83
N SER A 175 -1.69 -7.67 -1.89
CA SER A 175 -0.59 -8.56 -1.52
C SER A 175 0.54 -8.47 -2.53
N ALA A 176 1.80 -8.41 -2.07
CA ALA A 176 2.96 -8.46 -2.95
C ALA A 176 3.09 -9.84 -3.64
N ALA A 177 3.67 -9.84 -4.85
CA ALA A 177 3.96 -11.04 -5.65
C ALA A 177 2.75 -11.90 -6.07
N GLN A 178 1.52 -11.36 -6.06
CA GLN A 178 0.33 -12.12 -6.47
C GLN A 178 0.24 -12.45 -7.98
N GLY A 179 0.98 -11.72 -8.83
CA GLY A 179 1.06 -11.98 -10.29
C GLY A 179 -0.19 -11.61 -11.10
N SER A 180 -1.33 -11.33 -10.47
CA SER A 180 -2.58 -10.88 -11.11
C SER A 180 -2.94 -9.43 -10.75
N THR A 181 -3.88 -8.85 -11.48
CA THR A 181 -4.65 -7.69 -11.02
C THR A 181 -5.71 -8.14 -10.00
N PRO A 182 -5.76 -7.60 -8.77
CA PRO A 182 -6.85 -7.85 -7.82
C PRO A 182 -8.24 -7.66 -8.43
N LEU A 183 -9.17 -8.55 -8.08
CA LEU A 183 -10.59 -8.36 -8.38
C LEU A 183 -11.19 -7.31 -7.46
N ASN A 184 -10.74 -7.28 -6.21
CA ASN A 184 -11.15 -6.28 -5.22
C ASN A 184 -9.92 -5.72 -4.53
N TYR A 185 -9.66 -4.42 -4.71
CA TYR A 185 -8.62 -3.72 -3.97
C TYR A 185 -9.17 -3.24 -2.62
N ALA A 186 -8.50 -3.61 -1.53
CA ALA A 186 -8.79 -2.96 -0.25
C ALA A 186 -8.51 -1.46 -0.39
N THR A 187 -9.48 -0.63 0.00
CA THR A 187 -9.44 0.80 -0.28
C THR A 187 -9.63 1.62 0.99
N ILE A 188 -8.76 2.62 1.17
CA ILE A 188 -8.88 3.68 2.16
C ILE A 188 -9.00 5.02 1.43
N ASN A 189 -10.06 5.75 1.69
CA ASN A 189 -10.16 7.16 1.35
C ASN A 189 -9.67 7.99 2.53
N THR A 190 -8.93 9.05 2.26
CA THR A 190 -8.49 9.98 3.30
C THR A 190 -9.32 11.25 3.21
N GLY A 191 -9.82 11.73 4.35
CA GLY A 191 -10.47 13.02 4.45
C GLY A 191 -9.47 14.13 4.77
N CYS A 192 -9.97 15.17 5.43
CA CYS A 192 -9.10 16.17 6.03
C CYS A 192 -8.39 15.53 7.24
N VAL A 193 -7.08 15.32 7.12
CA VAL A 193 -6.24 14.83 8.21
C VAL A 193 -5.63 16.04 8.89
N ASN A 194 -5.54 16.02 10.23
CA ASN A 194 -4.87 17.09 10.98
C ASN A 194 -3.46 17.30 10.45
N VAL A 195 -3.24 18.47 9.84
CA VAL A 195 -1.94 18.89 9.30
C VAL A 195 -1.08 19.42 10.44
N ASN A 196 0.18 18.99 10.49
CA ASN A 196 1.12 19.48 11.48
C ASN A 196 2.48 19.81 10.86
N VAL A 197 3.20 20.75 11.48
CA VAL A 197 4.64 20.91 11.29
C VAL A 197 5.32 19.80 12.08
N LEU A 198 6.09 18.96 11.39
CA LEU A 198 6.73 17.77 11.96
C LEU A 198 8.10 18.09 12.53
N THR A 199 8.90 18.89 11.81
CA THR A 199 10.21 19.34 12.27
C THR A 199 10.40 20.82 11.95
N LYS A 200 11.17 21.49 12.80
CA LYS A 200 11.69 22.83 12.59
C LYS A 200 13.18 22.83 12.91
N LYS A 201 13.96 23.52 12.09
CA LYS A 201 15.40 23.69 12.25
C LYS A 201 15.72 25.17 12.15
N ASP A 202 16.08 25.72 13.31
CA ASP A 202 16.55 27.09 13.45
C ASP A 202 17.96 27.23 12.86
N SER A 203 18.38 28.47 12.67
CA SER A 203 19.70 28.81 12.18
C SER A 203 20.25 29.99 12.98
N ALA A 204 21.58 30.10 13.05
CA ALA A 204 22.24 31.10 13.86
C ALA A 204 23.54 31.58 13.19
N ARG A 205 23.88 32.85 13.43
CA ARG A 205 25.16 33.46 13.04
C ARG A 205 25.56 34.56 14.02
N CYS A 206 26.85 34.89 14.07
CA CYS A 206 27.32 36.07 14.77
C CYS A 206 27.03 37.34 13.95
N GLY A 207 26.44 38.34 14.59
CA GLY A 207 26.13 39.64 13.98
C GLY A 207 24.96 39.64 12.99
N PRO A 208 24.64 40.80 12.40
CA PRO A 208 23.49 40.99 11.51
C PRO A 208 23.62 40.28 10.16
N GLY A 209 22.56 39.63 9.68
CA GLY A 209 22.59 38.94 8.38
C GLY A 209 21.30 38.19 8.02
N ILE A 210 21.39 37.36 6.97
CA ILE A 210 20.31 36.50 6.47
C ILE A 210 20.59 35.06 6.90
N LEU A 211 19.54 34.33 7.26
CA LEU A 211 19.61 32.93 7.70
C LEU A 211 18.64 32.06 6.89
N LEU A 212 18.99 30.79 6.73
CA LEU A 212 18.11 29.77 6.15
C LEU A 212 17.47 28.95 7.27
N LEU A 213 16.15 29.08 7.44
CA LEU A 213 15.35 28.23 8.31
C LEU A 213 14.81 27.05 7.50
N LYS A 214 14.64 25.89 8.16
CA LYS A 214 14.05 24.71 7.54
C LYS A 214 12.91 24.16 8.38
N ALA A 215 11.85 23.68 7.75
CA ALA A 215 10.76 22.99 8.39
C ALA A 215 10.21 21.88 7.48
N THR A 216 9.62 20.85 8.09
CA THR A 216 8.88 19.81 7.38
C THR A 216 7.47 19.72 7.93
N GLY A 217 6.50 19.39 7.06
CA GLY A 217 5.10 19.27 7.40
C GLY A 217 4.53 17.93 6.95
N SER A 218 3.30 17.64 7.34
CA SER A 218 2.56 16.48 6.83
C SER A 218 2.56 16.45 5.29
N ALA A 219 2.56 15.27 4.67
CA ALA A 219 2.58 15.17 3.22
C ALA A 219 1.36 15.83 2.57
N GLY A 220 1.55 16.41 1.39
CA GLY A 220 0.51 17.14 0.67
C GLY A 220 0.16 18.51 1.26
N THR A 221 1.00 19.04 2.17
CA THR A 221 0.75 20.32 2.83
C THR A 221 1.84 21.36 2.52
N THR A 222 1.46 22.63 2.54
CA THR A 222 2.36 23.75 2.28
C THR A 222 2.63 24.51 3.58
N ILE A 223 3.90 24.56 3.98
CA ILE A 223 4.34 25.41 5.10
C ILE A 223 4.28 26.87 4.67
N LYS A 224 3.76 27.72 5.55
CA LYS A 224 3.76 29.18 5.41
C LYS A 224 4.52 29.78 6.60
N TRP A 225 5.41 30.71 6.31
CA TRP A 225 6.23 31.41 7.29
C TRP A 225 5.63 32.79 7.58
N TYR A 226 5.61 33.22 8.84
CA TYR A 226 4.95 34.44 9.27
C TYR A 226 5.88 35.29 10.14
N GLN A 227 5.58 36.58 10.29
CA GLN A 227 6.29 37.43 11.26
C GLN A 227 5.73 37.28 12.68
N ASN A 228 4.47 36.86 12.79
CA ASN A 228 3.70 36.87 14.02
C ASN A 228 3.12 35.48 14.29
N ALA A 229 3.11 35.06 15.56
CA ALA A 229 2.63 33.76 15.99
C ALA A 229 1.14 33.53 15.67
N SER A 230 0.35 34.61 15.62
CA SER A 230 -1.07 34.57 15.25
C SER A 230 -1.31 34.50 13.72
N GLY A 231 -0.24 34.41 12.91
CA GLY A 231 -0.30 34.44 11.46
C GLY A 231 -0.33 35.86 10.87
N GLY A 232 -0.82 35.98 9.63
CA GLY A 232 -0.89 37.23 8.88
C GLY A 232 -0.65 37.01 7.38
N THR A 233 -0.06 38.00 6.70
CA THR A 233 0.47 37.80 5.34
C THR A 233 1.69 36.89 5.41
N ALA A 234 1.70 35.82 4.62
CA ALA A 234 2.83 34.89 4.58
C ALA A 234 4.07 35.60 4.01
N LEU A 235 5.20 35.48 4.70
CA LEU A 235 6.50 35.99 4.26
C LEU A 235 7.19 35.06 3.26
N GLY A 236 6.85 33.77 3.33
CA GLY A 236 7.41 32.74 2.46
C GLY A 236 6.57 31.46 2.54
N THR A 237 6.80 30.58 1.57
CA THR A 237 6.13 29.28 1.49
C THR A 237 7.13 28.18 1.17
N GLY A 238 6.89 26.98 1.70
CA GLY A 238 7.75 25.81 1.49
C GLY A 238 8.60 25.47 2.71
N GLY A 239 9.34 24.36 2.61
CA GLY A 239 10.14 23.83 3.71
C GLY A 239 11.41 24.64 4.03
N ASP A 240 11.89 25.44 3.08
CA ASP A 240 13.07 26.28 3.24
C ASP A 240 12.64 27.76 3.20
N PHE A 241 13.11 28.57 4.16
CA PHE A 241 12.83 30.01 4.22
C PHE A 241 14.09 30.82 4.48
N LEU A 242 14.41 31.73 3.56
CA LEU A 242 15.45 32.74 3.75
C LEU A 242 14.84 33.93 4.48
N THR A 243 15.38 34.24 5.66
CA THR A 243 14.92 35.39 6.43
C THR A 243 15.23 36.70 5.69
N PRO A 244 14.47 37.77 5.92
CA PRO A 244 14.98 39.12 5.73
C PRO A 244 16.29 39.35 6.51
N PHE A 245 16.99 40.45 6.21
CA PHE A 245 18.15 40.86 6.99
C PHE A 245 17.71 41.17 8.43
N ILE A 246 18.26 40.44 9.40
CA ILE A 246 17.95 40.61 10.82
C ILE A 246 19.18 41.09 11.59
N THR A 247 18.96 41.96 12.57
CA THR A 247 20.02 42.55 13.43
C THR A 247 20.08 41.92 14.82
N GLY A 248 19.14 41.03 15.14
CA GLY A 248 19.06 40.30 16.42
C GLY A 248 18.15 39.08 16.33
N THR A 249 17.99 38.37 17.44
CA THR A 249 17.13 37.17 17.53
C THR A 249 15.70 37.52 17.12
N THR A 250 15.22 36.87 16.06
CA THR A 250 13.89 37.10 15.48
C THR A 250 13.15 35.77 15.38
N THR A 251 11.87 35.76 15.70
CA THR A 251 10.99 34.58 15.59
C THR A 251 10.11 34.70 14.34
N TYR A 252 9.93 33.58 13.64
CA TYR A 252 9.12 33.43 12.42
C TYR A 252 8.20 32.20 12.52
#